data_AF-A0A359FZN5-F1
#
_entry.id   AF-A0A359FZN5-F1
#
_cell.length_a   1.000
_cell.length_b   1.000
_cell.length_c   1.000
_cell.angle_alpha   90.00
_cell.angle_beta   90.00
_cell.angle_gamma   90.00
#
_symmetry.space_group_name_H-M   'P 1'
#
loop_
_entity.id
_entity.type
_entity.pdbx_description
1 polymer ?
#
loop_
_entity_poly.entity_id
_entity_poly.type
_entity_poly.pdbx_seq_one_letter_code
_entity_poly.pdbx_strand_id
1 'polypeptide(L)'
;MTISGYFTIRNCGSFVPDALAYFHNKAAENIRIDLSKLQQIDSAGSTSIYYLQRELTKKGINSHLSGASAEIEAKMKLLTISDEVPTEAKEKPSFFFRAGENTHALVSNYIKKFISFASEL
;
A
#
# COMPACT_ATOMS: atom_id res chain seq x y z
N MET A 1 4.70 -14.54 -4.91
CA MET A 1 4.10 -13.67 -5.95
C MET A 1 5.19 -12.75 -6.49
N THR A 2 5.11 -12.35 -7.76
CA THR A 2 6.12 -11.47 -8.39
C THR A 2 5.47 -10.17 -8.81
N ILE A 3 6.11 -9.03 -8.51
CA ILE A 3 5.71 -7.70 -8.99
C ILE A 3 6.69 -7.28 -10.08
N SER A 4 6.17 -6.83 -11.22
CA SER A 4 6.98 -6.52 -12.40
C SER A 4 6.63 -5.18 -13.02
N GLY A 5 7.61 -4.56 -13.70
CA GLY A 5 7.43 -3.31 -14.44
C GLY A 5 7.42 -2.09 -13.52
N TYR A 6 6.50 -1.17 -13.76
CA TYR A 6 6.33 0.05 -12.96
C TYR A 6 5.29 -0.21 -11.87
N PHE A 7 5.53 0.22 -10.65
CA PHE A 7 4.58 0.11 -9.56
C PHE A 7 4.38 1.46 -8.88
N THR A 8 3.42 2.21 -9.39
CA THR A 8 3.19 3.63 -9.08
C THR A 8 1.70 3.88 -8.84
N ILE A 9 1.34 5.09 -8.41
CA ILE A 9 -0.06 5.47 -8.21
C ILE A 9 -0.96 5.21 -9.43
N ARG A 10 -0.37 5.22 -10.65
CA ARG A 10 -1.11 5.02 -11.91
C ARG A 10 -1.56 3.59 -12.13
N ASN A 11 -0.95 2.60 -11.47
CA ASN A 11 -1.18 1.19 -11.76
C ASN A 11 -1.21 0.26 -10.53
N CYS A 12 -0.95 0.77 -9.32
CA CYS A 12 -1.03 -0.03 -8.10
C CYS A 12 -2.45 -0.09 -7.48
N GLY A 13 -3.43 0.61 -8.07
CA GLY A 13 -4.75 0.83 -7.44
C GLY A 13 -5.55 -0.44 -7.13
N SER A 14 -5.50 -1.47 -7.98
CA SER A 14 -6.20 -2.73 -7.73
C SER A 14 -5.32 -3.80 -7.04
N PHE A 15 -4.01 -3.54 -6.89
CA PHE A 15 -3.06 -4.56 -6.44
C PHE A 15 -3.42 -5.17 -5.09
N VAL A 16 -3.72 -4.33 -4.10
CA VAL A 16 -4.05 -4.76 -2.75
C VAL A 16 -5.33 -5.60 -2.70
N PRO A 17 -6.49 -5.13 -3.20
CA PRO A 17 -7.70 -5.95 -3.17
C PRO A 17 -7.54 -7.24 -3.98
N ASP A 18 -6.87 -7.20 -5.13
CA ASP A 18 -6.63 -8.39 -5.97
C ASP A 18 -5.75 -9.41 -5.24
N ALA A 19 -4.67 -8.96 -4.59
CA ALA A 19 -3.79 -9.80 -3.82
C ALA A 19 -4.51 -10.42 -2.60
N LEU A 20 -5.28 -9.63 -1.85
CA LEU A 20 -6.04 -10.13 -0.71
C LEU A 20 -7.10 -11.15 -1.13
N ALA A 21 -7.80 -10.92 -2.23
CA ALA A 21 -8.75 -11.88 -2.80
C ALA A 21 -8.05 -13.18 -3.19
N TYR A 22 -6.87 -13.10 -3.79
CA TYR A 22 -6.06 -14.26 -4.16
C TYR A 22 -5.64 -15.11 -2.94
N PHE A 23 -5.31 -14.46 -1.81
CA PHE A 23 -4.91 -15.17 -0.59
C PHE A 23 -6.08 -15.59 0.30
N HIS A 24 -7.29 -15.10 0.08
CA HIS A 24 -8.46 -15.39 0.93
C HIS A 24 -8.76 -16.89 1.06
N ASN A 25 -8.56 -17.67 0.00
CA ASN A 25 -8.86 -19.11 -0.03
C ASN A 25 -7.61 -20.00 -0.03
N LYS A 26 -6.45 -19.45 0.35
CA LYS A 26 -5.18 -20.20 0.34
C LYS A 26 -4.64 -20.37 1.75
N ALA A 27 -4.43 -21.61 2.15
CA ALA A 27 -3.60 -21.94 3.30
C ALA A 27 -2.13 -21.73 2.92
N ALA A 28 -1.66 -20.49 3.06
CA ALA A 28 -0.26 -20.13 2.88
C ALA A 28 0.24 -19.50 4.17
N GLU A 29 1.21 -20.12 4.84
CA GLU A 29 1.81 -19.59 6.06
C GLU A 29 2.93 -18.58 5.76
N ASN A 30 3.61 -18.76 4.60
CA ASN A 30 4.77 -17.97 4.21
C ASN A 30 4.69 -17.56 2.73
N ILE A 31 4.62 -16.25 2.48
CA ILE A 31 4.57 -15.67 1.12
C ILE A 31 5.87 -14.93 0.83
N ARG A 32 6.53 -15.32 -0.27
CA ARG A 32 7.61 -14.53 -0.87
C ARG A 32 7.03 -13.53 -1.87
N ILE A 33 7.33 -12.24 -1.70
CA ILE A 33 7.04 -11.18 -2.66
C ILE A 33 8.36 -10.87 -3.39
N ASP A 34 8.43 -11.23 -4.66
CA ASP A 34 9.61 -11.07 -5.50
C ASP A 34 9.52 -9.76 -6.31
N LEU A 35 10.53 -8.91 -6.15
CA LEU A 35 10.68 -7.60 -6.76
C LEU A 35 11.76 -7.58 -7.86
N SER A 36 12.30 -8.74 -8.24
CA SER A 36 13.36 -8.89 -9.25
C SER A 36 13.04 -8.29 -10.62
N LYS A 37 11.75 -8.18 -10.95
CA LYS A 37 11.28 -7.62 -12.21
C LYS A 37 10.74 -6.19 -12.07
N LEU A 38 10.87 -5.59 -10.89
CA LEU A 38 10.39 -4.24 -10.63
C LEU A 38 11.41 -3.21 -11.11
N GLN A 39 10.98 -2.35 -12.04
CA GLN A 39 11.80 -1.32 -12.65
C GLN A 39 11.68 0.01 -11.92
N GLN A 40 10.50 0.33 -11.39
CA GLN A 40 10.27 1.61 -10.72
C GLN A 40 9.19 1.47 -9.65
N ILE A 41 9.36 2.22 -8.56
CA ILE A 41 8.39 2.37 -7.49
C ILE A 41 8.30 3.84 -7.04
N ASP A 42 7.11 4.27 -6.63
CA ASP A 42 6.85 5.55 -5.97
C ASP A 42 6.25 5.33 -4.56
N SER A 43 5.85 6.42 -3.91
CA SER A 43 5.25 6.39 -2.56
C SER A 43 3.94 5.59 -2.49
N ALA A 44 3.11 5.62 -3.53
CA ALA A 44 1.86 4.86 -3.56
C ALA A 44 2.14 3.36 -3.74
N GLY A 45 3.09 3.02 -4.61
CA GLY A 45 3.55 1.65 -4.80
C GLY A 45 4.15 1.05 -3.53
N SER A 46 5.09 1.76 -2.88
CA SER A 46 5.70 1.27 -1.64
C SER A 46 4.67 1.08 -0.53
N THR A 47 3.78 2.07 -0.35
CA THR A 47 2.69 2.00 0.63
C THR A 47 1.77 0.81 0.36
N SER A 48 1.48 0.51 -0.90
CA SER A 48 0.62 -0.63 -1.27
C SER A 48 1.28 -1.97 -0.90
N ILE A 49 2.60 -2.11 -1.10
CA ILE A 49 3.35 -3.31 -0.70
C ILE A 49 3.34 -3.46 0.82
N TYR A 50 3.68 -2.41 1.57
CA TYR A 50 3.70 -2.44 3.04
C TYR A 50 2.31 -2.70 3.63
N TYR A 51 1.28 -2.07 3.05
CA TYR A 51 -0.10 -2.32 3.45
C TYR A 51 -0.47 -3.79 3.23
N LEU A 52 -0.13 -4.38 2.08
CA LEU A 52 -0.37 -5.80 1.82
C LEU A 52 0.35 -6.68 2.86
N GLN A 53 1.63 -6.43 3.15
CA GLN A 53 2.36 -7.19 4.17
C GLN A 53 1.66 -7.13 5.53
N ARG A 54 1.21 -5.94 5.94
CA ARG A 54 0.48 -5.74 7.20
C ARG A 54 -0.84 -6.50 7.24
N GLU A 55 -1.62 -6.48 6.16
CA GLU A 55 -2.90 -7.21 6.09
C GLU A 55 -2.69 -8.74 6.04
N LEU A 56 -1.61 -9.22 5.41
CA LEU A 56 -1.23 -10.63 5.46
C LEU A 56 -0.84 -11.05 6.88
N THR A 57 -0.05 -10.24 7.60
CA THR A 57 0.34 -10.50 8.99
C THR A 57 -0.88 -10.58 9.91
N LYS A 58 -1.88 -9.70 9.75
CA LYS A 58 -3.14 -9.75 10.51
C LYS A 58 -3.92 -11.05 10.31
N LYS A 59 -3.74 -11.70 9.15
CA LYS A 59 -4.35 -13.00 8.80
C LYS A 59 -3.47 -14.19 9.23
N GLY A 60 -2.37 -13.95 9.95
CA GLY A 60 -1.43 -14.99 10.36
C GLY A 60 -0.50 -15.46 9.23
N ILE A 61 -0.41 -14.69 8.14
CA ILE A 61 0.42 -15.04 6.99
C ILE A 61 1.69 -14.20 7.01
N ASN A 62 2.83 -14.84 7.19
CA ASN A 62 4.12 -14.16 7.12
C ASN A 62 4.46 -13.84 5.67
N SER A 63 4.99 -12.64 5.41
CA SER A 63 5.41 -12.24 4.07
C SER A 63 6.77 -11.56 4.10
N HIS A 64 7.62 -11.86 3.11
CA HIS A 64 8.95 -11.29 2.98
C HIS A 64 9.20 -10.76 1.57
N LEU A 65 9.87 -9.61 1.48
CA LEU A 65 10.32 -9.02 0.23
C LEU A 65 11.64 -9.65 -0.19
N SER A 66 11.87 -9.78 -1.49
CA SER A 66 13.09 -10.37 -2.04
C SER A 66 13.37 -9.90 -3.45
N GLY A 67 14.62 -10.00 -3.90
CA GLY A 67 15.00 -9.76 -5.29
C GLY A 67 14.95 -8.28 -5.72
N ALA A 68 14.74 -7.33 -4.82
CA ALA A 68 14.78 -5.92 -5.16
C ALA A 68 16.18 -5.50 -5.64
N SER A 69 16.25 -4.64 -6.65
CA SER A 69 17.50 -3.99 -7.03
C SER A 69 17.91 -2.97 -5.97
N ALA A 70 19.20 -2.61 -5.90
CA ALA A 70 19.70 -1.63 -4.93
C ALA A 70 18.95 -0.28 -4.99
N GLU A 71 18.55 0.16 -6.19
CA GLU A 71 17.76 1.39 -6.36
C GLU A 71 16.35 1.26 -5.78
N ILE A 72 15.67 0.13 -6.04
CA ILE A 72 14.34 -0.15 -5.50
C ILE A 72 14.41 -0.29 -3.98
N GLU A 73 15.43 -0.96 -3.44
CA GLU A 73 15.65 -1.06 -2.00
C GLU A 73 15.85 0.32 -1.36
N ALA A 74 16.65 1.20 -1.99
CA ALA A 74 16.85 2.56 -1.51
C ALA A 74 15.54 3.36 -1.51
N LYS A 75 14.77 3.30 -2.60
CA LYS A 75 13.45 3.95 -2.68
C LYS A 75 12.49 3.41 -1.64
N MET A 76 12.41 2.09 -1.48
CA MET A 76 11.57 1.47 -0.45
C MET A 76 11.98 1.95 0.94
N LYS A 77 13.27 1.91 1.28
CA LYS A 77 13.78 2.41 2.58
C LYS A 77 13.43 3.88 2.84
N LEU A 78 13.54 4.75 1.85
CA LEU A 78 13.19 6.17 1.98
C LEU A 78 11.69 6.39 2.14
N LEU A 79 10.88 5.54 1.52
CA LEU A 79 9.42 5.63 1.51
C LEU A 79 8.78 4.76 2.59
N THR A 80 9.58 4.00 3.35
CA THR A 80 9.13 3.31 4.55
C THR A 80 8.76 4.37 5.57
N ILE A 81 7.49 4.40 5.94
CA ILE A 81 7.06 5.07 7.16
C ILE A 81 7.65 4.21 8.28
N SER A 82 8.68 4.70 8.96
CA SER A 82 9.30 3.98 10.08
C SER A 82 8.25 3.82 11.17
N ASP A 83 7.72 2.60 11.35
CA ASP A 83 6.99 2.19 12.55
C ASP A 83 7.98 1.96 13.70
N GLU A 84 9.02 2.80 13.85
CA GLU A 84 9.73 2.92 15.12
C GLU A 84 8.74 3.52 16.10
N VAL A 85 7.97 2.65 16.75
CA VAL A 85 7.30 2.93 18.01
C VAL A 85 8.40 2.93 19.06
N PRO A 86 8.80 4.08 19.63
CA PRO A 86 9.56 4.05 20.87
C PRO A 86 8.66 3.38 21.92
N THR A 87 9.23 2.39 22.58
CA THR A 87 8.68 1.66 23.71
C THR A 87 7.98 2.57 24.74
N GLU A 88 6.86 2.05 25.25
CA GLU A 88 6.13 2.42 26.47
C GLU A 88 5.03 3.51 26.43
N ALA A 89 3.79 3.00 26.46
CA ALA A 89 2.63 3.42 27.26
C ALA A 89 2.32 4.92 27.48
N LYS A 90 1.23 5.38 26.85
CA LYS A 90 -0.05 5.73 27.50
C LYS A 90 -1.07 6.23 26.47
N GLU A 91 -2.28 5.70 26.54
CA GLU A 91 -3.44 6.14 25.77
C GLU A 91 -3.69 7.66 25.90
N LYS A 92 -3.88 8.34 24.76
CA LYS A 92 -4.86 9.43 24.60
C LYS A 92 -5.38 9.46 23.16
N PRO A 93 -6.70 9.60 22.94
CA PRO A 93 -7.25 9.77 21.60
C PRO A 93 -6.98 11.21 21.15
N SER A 94 -6.07 11.40 20.19
CA SER A 94 -5.68 12.74 19.75
C SER A 94 -6.05 12.96 18.29
N PHE A 95 -7.19 13.65 18.09
CA PHE A 95 -7.61 14.58 17.03
C PHE A 95 -7.35 14.30 15.53
N PHE A 96 -6.37 13.49 15.11
CA PHE A 96 -6.14 13.09 13.72
C PHE A 96 -7.20 12.13 13.18
N PHE A 97 -7.88 11.40 14.07
CA PHE A 97 -9.00 10.54 13.70
C PHE A 97 -10.17 11.33 13.08
N ARG A 98 -10.29 12.62 13.41
CA ARG A 98 -11.35 13.50 12.92
C ARG A 98 -11.01 14.18 11.58
N ALA A 99 -9.73 14.22 11.19
CA ALA A 99 -9.33 14.70 9.86
C ALA A 99 -9.61 13.66 8.76
N GLY A 100 -9.61 12.36 9.11
CA GLY A 100 -9.88 11.25 8.19
C GLY A 100 -11.33 11.15 7.69
N GLU A 101 -12.32 11.70 8.40
CA GLU A 101 -13.71 11.72 7.95
C GLU A 101 -13.96 12.76 6.83
N ASN A 102 -13.20 13.87 6.81
CA ASN A 102 -13.37 14.92 5.80
C ASN A 102 -12.61 14.65 4.48
N THR A 103 -11.66 13.72 4.46
CA THR A 103 -10.99 13.30 3.22
C THR A 103 -11.95 12.56 2.29
N HIS A 104 -12.98 11.90 2.81
CA HIS A 104 -14.01 11.24 2.00
C HIS A 104 -14.83 12.23 1.17
N ALA A 105 -15.15 13.41 1.74
CA ALA A 105 -15.86 14.47 1.04
C ALA A 105 -14.98 15.17 -0.01
N LEU A 106 -13.68 15.35 0.25
CA LEU A 106 -12.73 15.91 -0.70
C LEU A 106 -12.53 14.98 -1.92
N VAL A 107 -12.34 13.69 -1.70
CA VAL A 107 -12.22 12.68 -2.76
C VAL A 107 -13.52 12.59 -3.58
N SER A 108 -14.68 12.56 -2.91
CA SER A 108 -15.99 12.54 -3.58
C SER A 108 -16.22 13.79 -4.43
N ASN A 109 -15.93 14.99 -3.92
CA ASN A 109 -16.16 16.23 -4.67
C ASN A 109 -15.17 16.40 -5.83
N TYR A 110 -13.93 15.91 -5.69
CA TYR A 110 -12.96 15.90 -6.79
C TYR A 110 -13.40 14.96 -7.93
N ILE A 111 -13.82 13.74 -7.58
CA ILE A 111 -14.34 12.76 -8.55
C ILE A 111 -15.61 13.27 -9.22
N LYS A 112 -16.54 13.89 -8.47
CA LYS A 112 -17.77 14.46 -9.05
C LYS A 112 -17.50 15.64 -9.99
N LYS A 113 -16.59 16.55 -9.62
CA LYS A 113 -16.22 17.67 -10.51
C LYS A 113 -15.53 17.19 -11.77
N PHE A 114 -14.67 16.17 -11.69
CA PHE A 114 -14.03 15.57 -12.85
C PHE A 114 -15.05 14.94 -13.81
N ILE A 115 -16.03 14.21 -13.29
CA ILE A 115 -17.12 13.61 -14.09
C ILE A 115 -17.99 14.69 -14.75
N SER A 116 -18.31 15.77 -14.03
CA SER A 116 -19.10 16.88 -14.59
C SER A 116 -18.35 17.62 -15.70
N PHE A 117 -17.04 17.83 -15.54
CA PHE A 117 -16.21 18.51 -16.54
C PHE A 117 -16.00 17.65 -17.80
N ALA A 118 -15.95 16.32 -17.65
CA ALA A 118 -15.84 15.39 -18.77
C ALA A 118 -17.17 15.20 -19.53
N SER A 119 -18.30 15.51 -18.90
CA SER A 119 -19.63 15.40 -19.51
C SER A 119 -20.04 16.65 -20.31
N GLU A 120 -19.28 17.74 -20.20
CA GLU A 120 -19.46 18.98 -21.00
C GLU A 120 -18.48 19.05 -22.20
N LEU A 121 -17.83 17.92 -22.54
CA LEU A 121 -17.02 17.76 -23.75
C LEU A 121 -17.73 16.91 -24.81
#